data_AF-A0ABD0Q296-F1
#
_entry.id   AF-A0ABD0Q296-F1
#
_cell.length_a   1.000
_cell.length_b   1.000
_cell.length_c   1.000
_cell.angle_alpha   90.00
_cell.angle_beta   90.00
_cell.angle_gamma   90.00
#
_symmetry.space_group_name_H-M   'P 1'
#
loop_
_entity.id
_entity.type
_entity.pdbx_description
1 polymer ?
#
loop_
_entity_poly.entity_id
_entity_poly.type
_entity_poly.pdbx_seq_one_letter_code
_entity_poly.pdbx_strand_id
1 'polypeptide(L)'
;MDTLHGFGVSSTQYLQTHYKDAQGWFLFVSFAADLRNTFFIFFPIWFHLKESVGIKLIWVAVIGDWLNLVFKWILFGERPYWWVHETSYYINSSTPHIEQYPMTCETGP
;
A
#
# COMPACT_ATOMS: atom_id res chain seq x y z
N MET A 1 6.11 -19.13 7.66
CA MET A 1 5.58 -18.04 6.83
C MET A 1 4.30 -17.48 7.43
N ASP A 2 3.39 -18.33 7.93
CA ASP A 2 2.12 -17.90 8.53
C ASP A 2 2.26 -16.99 9.76
N THR A 3 3.34 -17.11 10.52
CA THR A 3 3.64 -16.21 11.65
C THR A 3 3.92 -14.77 11.21
N LEU A 4 4.57 -14.58 10.05
CA LEU A 4 4.84 -13.26 9.49
C LEU A 4 3.55 -12.63 8.95
N HIS A 5 2.72 -13.42 8.25
CA HIS A 5 1.41 -12.97 7.78
C HIS A 5 0.46 -12.67 8.94
N GLY A 6 0.43 -13.51 9.98
CA GLY A 6 -0.33 -13.27 11.21
C GLY A 6 0.13 -12.01 11.96
N PHE A 7 1.43 -11.73 11.99
CA PHE A 7 1.96 -10.47 12.53
C PHE A 7 1.51 -9.26 11.69
N GLY A 8 1.54 -9.39 10.36
CA GLY A 8 1.03 -8.37 9.45
C GLY A 8 -0.46 -8.06 9.69
N VAL A 9 -1.29 -9.10 9.74
CA VAL A 9 -2.73 -9.01 10.05
C VAL A 9 -2.98 -8.33 11.40
N SER A 10 -2.28 -8.77 12.45
CA SER A 10 -2.40 -8.19 13.79
C SER A 10 -1.99 -6.71 13.82
N SER A 11 -0.91 -6.36 13.13
CA SER A 11 -0.44 -4.98 13.02
C SER A 11 -1.45 -4.10 12.27
N THR A 12 -2.05 -4.60 11.18
CA THR A 12 -3.11 -3.89 10.44
C THR A 12 -4.33 -3.68 11.32
N GLN A 13 -4.80 -4.72 12.02
CA GLN A 13 -5.94 -4.63 12.92
C GLN A 13 -5.67 -3.64 14.08
N TYR A 14 -4.47 -3.66 14.65
CA TYR A 14 -4.07 -2.71 15.69
C TYR A 14 -4.13 -1.26 15.19
N LEU A 15 -3.58 -0.99 14.01
CA LEU A 15 -3.66 0.35 13.40
C LEU A 15 -5.10 0.78 13.14
N GLN A 16 -5.91 -0.11 12.56
CA GLN A 16 -7.32 0.16 12.28
C GLN A 16 -8.16 0.37 13.54
N THR A 17 -7.79 -0.19 14.69
CA THR A 17 -8.57 -0.06 15.94
C THR A 17 -8.10 1.10 16.80
N HIS A 18 -6.79 1.34 16.90
CA HIS A 18 -6.20 2.35 17.78
C HIS A 18 -6.07 3.73 17.13
N TYR A 19 -6.01 3.81 15.79
CA TYR A 19 -5.82 5.05 15.04
C TYR A 19 -7.00 5.41 14.14
N LYS A 20 -8.24 5.03 14.52
CA LYS A 20 -9.46 5.36 13.76
C LYS A 20 -9.60 6.85 13.49
N ASP A 21 -9.28 7.70 14.46
CA ASP A 21 -9.39 9.15 14.31
C ASP A 21 -8.38 9.74 13.30
N ALA A 22 -7.24 9.06 13.11
CA ALA A 22 -6.20 9.46 12.16
C ALA A 22 -6.38 8.83 10.77
N GLN A 23 -7.40 7.99 10.57
CA GLN A 23 -7.67 7.30 9.31
C GLN A 23 -7.73 8.26 8.12
N GLY A 24 -8.41 9.40 8.27
CA GLY A 24 -8.51 10.40 7.20
C GLY A 24 -7.15 10.98 6.80
N TRP A 25 -6.24 11.16 7.77
CA TRP A 25 -4.90 11.65 7.52
C TRP A 25 -4.05 10.61 6.79
N PHE A 26 -4.14 9.33 7.18
CA PHE A 26 -3.50 8.24 6.44
C PHE A 26 -4.00 8.14 5.00
N LEU A 27 -5.32 8.18 4.79
CA LEU A 27 -5.90 8.15 3.45
C LEU A 27 -5.45 9.35 2.59
N PHE A 28 -5.36 10.54 3.18
CA PHE A 28 -4.86 11.72 2.49
C PHE A 28 -3.38 11.57 2.09
N VAL A 29 -2.52 11.14 3.00
CA VAL A 29 -1.10 10.93 2.70
C VAL A 29 -0.92 9.86 1.63
N SER A 30 -1.64 8.75 1.73
CA SER A 30 -1.60 7.72 0.71
C SER A 30 -2.09 8.27 -0.63
N PHE A 31 -3.12 9.12 -0.65
CA PHE A 31 -3.63 9.72 -1.89
C PHE A 31 -2.60 10.66 -2.50
N ALA A 32 -1.94 11.47 -1.68
CA ALA A 32 -0.87 12.37 -2.13
C ALA A 32 0.35 11.59 -2.65
N ALA A 33 0.64 10.43 -2.07
CA ALA A 33 1.75 9.56 -2.45
C ALA A 33 1.41 8.60 -3.61
N ASP A 34 0.16 8.54 -4.06
CA ASP A 34 -0.21 7.72 -5.21
C ASP A 34 0.57 8.19 -6.45
N LEU A 35 1.12 7.22 -7.18
CA LEU A 35 1.96 7.45 -8.34
C LEU A 35 1.18 8.24 -9.41
N ARG A 36 -0.12 7.95 -9.57
CA ARG A 36 -1.01 8.68 -10.46
C ARG A 36 -1.05 10.17 -10.12
N ASN A 37 -1.41 10.49 -8.88
CA ASN A 37 -1.50 11.88 -8.43
C ASN A 37 -0.13 12.55 -8.46
N THR A 38 0.93 11.80 -8.19
CA THR A 38 2.29 12.32 -8.23
C THR A 38 2.70 12.74 -9.64
N PHE A 39 2.41 11.90 -10.64
CA PHE A 39 2.67 12.25 -12.03
C PHE A 39 1.74 13.34 -12.56
N PHE A 40 0.47 13.37 -12.19
CA PHE A 40 -0.44 14.38 -12.74
C PHE A 40 -0.32 15.75 -12.08
N ILE A 41 0.11 15.81 -10.81
CA ILE A 41 0.16 17.06 -10.04
C ILE A 41 1.61 17.53 -9.88
N PHE A 42 2.50 16.70 -9.32
CA PHE A 42 3.86 17.14 -9.01
C PHE A 42 4.70 17.34 -10.28
N PHE A 43 4.62 16.42 -11.26
CA PHE A 43 5.42 16.55 -12.48
C PHE A 43 5.21 17.88 -13.22
N PRO A 44 3.99 18.33 -13.59
CA PRO A 44 3.83 19.58 -14.33
C PRO A 44 4.26 20.81 -13.53
N ILE A 45 4.06 20.82 -12.20
CA ILE A 45 4.50 21.92 -11.32
C ILE A 45 6.03 22.03 -11.34
N TRP A 46 6.72 20.92 -11.10
CA TRP A 46 8.19 20.91 -11.06
C TRP A 46 8.81 21.13 -12.43
N PHE A 47 8.17 20.65 -13.49
CA PHE A 47 8.62 20.87 -14.86
C PHE A 47 8.60 22.37 -15.23
N HIS A 48 7.53 23.09 -14.87
CA HIS A 48 7.45 24.55 -15.11
C HIS A 48 8.41 25.36 -14.24
N LEU A 49 8.72 24.89 -13.02
CA LEU A 49 9.69 25.55 -12.15
C LEU A 49 11.13 25.32 -12.63
N LYS A 50 11.49 24.05 -12.90
CA LYS A 50 12.81 23.61 -13.36
C LYS A 50 12.70 22.27 -14.09
N GLU A 51 12.87 22.30 -15.41
CA GLU A 51 12.86 21.11 -16.27
C GLU A 51 13.82 20.01 -15.79
N SER A 52 15.01 20.39 -15.30
CA SER A 52 16.02 19.43 -14.82
C SER A 52 15.57 18.62 -13.60
N VAL A 53 14.68 19.18 -12.76
CA VAL A 53 14.10 18.46 -11.61
C VAL A 53 12.97 17.56 -12.08
N GLY A 54 12.13 18.02 -13.01
CA GLY A 54 11.06 17.22 -13.61
C GLY A 54 11.59 15.93 -14.27
N ILE A 55 12.68 16.02 -15.03
CA ILE A 55 13.31 14.85 -15.66
C ILE A 55 13.86 13.86 -14.61
N LYS A 56 14.49 14.37 -13.54
CA LYS A 56 14.97 13.52 -12.43
C LYS A 56 13.82 12.81 -11.74
N LEU A 57 12.68 13.48 -11.54
CA LEU A 57 11.48 12.89 -10.94
C LEU A 57 10.94 11.72 -11.77
N ILE A 58 10.93 11.85 -13.11
CA ILE A 58 10.55 10.73 -14.00
C ILE A 58 11.48 9.53 -13.78
N TRP A 59 12.80 9.74 -13.77
CA TRP A 59 13.76 8.65 -13.59
C TRP A 59 13.60 7.94 -12.24
N VAL A 60 13.42 8.71 -11.17
CA VAL A 60 13.16 8.16 -9.83
C VAL A 60 11.88 7.32 -9.84
N ALA A 61 10.81 7.80 -10.47
CA ALA A 61 9.56 7.08 -10.54
C ALA A 61 9.66 5.79 -11.37
N VAL A 62 10.36 5.81 -12.51
CA VAL A 62 10.58 4.63 -13.35
C VAL A 62 11.40 3.57 -12.61
N ILE A 63 12.50 3.96 -11.98
CA ILE A 63 13.34 3.02 -11.22
C ILE A 63 12.58 2.50 -10.00
N GLY A 64 11.86 3.37 -9.28
CA GLY A 64 11.06 3.01 -8.12
C GLY A 64 9.97 2.00 -8.46
N ASP A 65 9.22 2.22 -9.53
CA ASP A 65 8.16 1.31 -9.96
C ASP A 65 8.72 -0.02 -10.48
N TRP A 66 9.83 0.02 -11.22
CA TRP A 66 10.53 -1.19 -11.63
C TRP A 66 11.00 -2.04 -10.44
N LEU A 67 11.64 -1.42 -9.44
CA LEU A 67 12.06 -2.10 -8.22
C LEU A 67 10.87 -2.66 -7.44
N ASN A 68 9.78 -1.88 -7.34
CA ASN A 68 8.55 -2.32 -6.69
C ASN A 68 7.97 -3.58 -7.36
N LEU A 69 7.93 -3.62 -8.70
CA LEU A 69 7.49 -4.80 -9.45
C LEU A 69 8.40 -6.01 -9.23
N VAL A 70 9.72 -5.81 -9.29
CA VAL A 70 10.70 -6.88 -9.05
C VAL A 70 10.56 -7.44 -7.63
N PHE A 71 10.43 -6.59 -6.61
CA PHE A 71 10.24 -7.04 -5.24
C PHE A 71 8.93 -7.76 -5.02
N LYS A 72 7.83 -7.30 -5.65
CA LYS A 72 6.54 -8.02 -5.62
C LYS A 72 6.69 -9.44 -6.16
N TRP A 73 7.43 -9.61 -7.25
CA TRP A 73 7.65 -10.93 -7.86
C TRP A 73 8.54 -11.83 -7.00
N ILE A 74 9.57 -11.29 -6.35
CA ILE A 74 10.48 -12.07 -5.52
C ILE A 74 9.80 -12.50 -4.21
N LEU A 75 9.01 -11.62 -3.60
CA LEU A 75 8.47 -11.83 -2.27
C LEU A 75 7.20 -12.71 -2.24
N PHE A 76 6.52 -12.90 -3.39
CA PHE A 76 5.28 -13.69 -3.51
C PHE A 76 4.30 -13.43 -2.35
N GLY A 77 4.21 -12.19 -1.90
CA GLY A 77 3.47 -11.84 -0.69
C GLY A 77 1.98 -11.79 -0.94
N GLU A 78 1.21 -12.61 -0.23
CA GLU A 78 -0.25 -12.52 -0.23
C GLU A 78 -0.73 -11.31 0.57
N ARG A 79 -1.82 -10.68 0.10
CA ARG A 79 -2.37 -9.50 0.77
C ARG A 79 -3.07 -9.93 2.08
N PRO A 80 -2.82 -9.23 3.21
CA PRO A 80 -3.37 -9.61 4.51
C PRO A 80 -4.90 -9.77 4.53
N TYR A 81 -5.63 -8.94 3.76
CA TYR A 81 -7.08 -9.01 3.67
C TYR A 81 -7.57 -10.34 3.09
N TRP A 82 -6.98 -10.82 2.00
CA TRP A 82 -7.37 -12.09 1.36
C TRP A 82 -6.81 -13.28 2.15
N TRP A 83 -5.55 -13.20 2.56
CA TRP A 83 -4.85 -14.27 3.29
C TRP A 83 -5.61 -14.70 4.56
N VAL A 84 -6.22 -13.75 5.29
CA VAL A 84 -6.95 -14.06 6.54
C VAL A 84 -8.16 -14.98 6.31
N HIS A 85 -8.73 -14.97 5.11
CA HIS A 85 -9.89 -15.78 4.73
C HIS A 85 -9.49 -17.11 4.08
N GLU A 86 -8.30 -17.20 3.50
CA GLU A 86 -7.80 -18.39 2.80
C GLU A 86 -6.95 -19.30 3.70
N THR A 87 -6.34 -18.74 4.75
CA THR A 87 -5.46 -19.49 5.65
C THR A 87 -6.21 -20.41 6.61
N SER A 88 -5.66 -21.61 6.83
CA SER A 88 -6.10 -22.53 7.88
C SER A 88 -5.63 -22.11 9.28
N TYR A 89 -4.80 -21.07 9.38
CA TYR A 89 -4.19 -20.59 10.62
C TYR A 89 -5.20 -20.16 11.69
N TYR A 90 -6.36 -19.63 11.29
CA TYR A 90 -7.42 -19.20 12.20
C TYR A 90 -8.57 -20.21 12.35
N ILE A 91 -8.46 -21.48 11.89
CA ILE A 91 -9.58 -22.45 11.98
C ILE A 91 -10.07 -22.68 13.41
N ASN A 92 -9.17 -22.61 14.40
CA ASN A 92 -9.49 -22.83 15.81
C ASN A 92 -9.64 -21.53 16.62
N SER A 93 -9.65 -20.36 15.97
CA SER A 93 -9.71 -19.05 16.62
C SER A 93 -10.61 -18.08 15.85
N SER A 94 -10.98 -16.95 16.44
CA SER A 94 -11.77 -15.95 15.73
C SER A 94 -10.91 -15.25 14.68
N THR A 95 -11.31 -15.32 13.41
CA THR A 95 -10.67 -14.59 12.31
C THR A 95 -10.76 -13.07 12.58
N PRO A 96 -9.63 -12.34 12.59
CA PRO A 96 -9.64 -10.90 12.82
C PRO A 96 -10.28 -10.16 11.63
N HIS A 97 -11.14 -9.19 11.93
CA HIS A 97 -11.79 -8.38 10.92
C HIS A 97 -10.87 -7.23 10.48
N ILE A 98 -10.57 -7.18 9.18
CA ILE A 98 -9.80 -6.09 8.54
C ILE A 98 -10.74 -5.30 7.62
N GLU A 99 -10.80 -3.99 7.79
CA GLU A 99 -11.61 -3.10 6.94
C GLU A 99 -10.90 -2.80 5.61
N GLN A 100 -11.65 -2.71 4.51
CA GLN A 100 -11.16 -2.17 3.23
C GLN A 100 -11.52 -0.69 3.09
N TYR A 101 -10.56 0.10 2.65
CA TYR A 101 -10.73 1.49 2.24
C TYR A 101 -10.69 1.65 0.72
N PRO A 102 -11.25 2.73 0.14
CA PRO A 102 -11.29 2.94 -1.32
C PRO A 102 -9.93 2.83 -2.02
N MET A 103 -8.85 3.19 -1.34
CA MET A 103 -7.48 3.08 -1.85
C MET A 103 -6.82 1.72 -1.66
N THR A 104 -7.40 0.86 -0.83
CA THR A 104 -6.95 -0.53 -0.61
C THR A 104 -7.83 -1.55 -1.35
N CYS A 105 -8.92 -1.10 -1.98
CA CYS A 105 -9.79 -1.91 -2.82
C CYS A 105 -9.07 -2.27 -4.13
N GLU A 106 -8.21 -3.27 -4.08
CA GLU A 106 -7.76 -3.92 -5.31
C GLU A 106 -8.71 -5.07 -5.66
N THR A 107 -9.09 -5.12 -6.94
CA THR A 107 -9.94 -6.16 -7.52
C THR A 107 -9.23 -7.50 -7.50
N GLY A 108 -9.53 -8.33 -6.50
CA GLY A 108 -9.26 -9.77 -6.47
C GLY A 108 -7.83 -10.20 -6.08
N PRO A 109 -7.63 -11.50 -5.81
CA PRO A 109 -6.33 -12.12 -5.58
C PRO A 109 -5.41 -12.06 -6.80
#